data_AF-A0AB34ZEJ8-F1
#
_entry.id   AF-A0AB34ZEJ8-F1
#
_cell.length_a   1.000
_cell.length_b   1.000
_cell.length_c   1.000
_cell.angle_alpha   90.00
_cell.angle_beta   90.00
_cell.angle_gamma   90.00
#
_symmetry.space_group_name_H-M   'P 1'
#
loop_
_entity.id
_entity.type
_entity.pdbx_description
1 polymer ?
#
loop_
_entity_poly.entity_id
_entity_poly.type
_entity_poly.pdbx_seq_one_letter_code
_entity_poly.pdbx_strand_id
1 'polypeptide(L)'
;MPKPSLLSLLCTLSLVSMPLAAAELQPKQLAGPPEEFAQMRAPDPAESAILSKSALLPVELAPAGNSARWQGTLPVENGHLRFMVLAGDQPWKAAVTAPRVAGARAATVAPQLQAQRTLLGTADSGASGMRYAVESAQNGAWSLTLQSAAPVAQRGYVLMEGDARTQLASYPRHRRQQVGQTLTLNALLSGNDARGATLLAAQAGQIDTASLRVIDPQGGIRTLPMADDGQHDDGAAGDGVYGGTFRPTAEGTWIAQVIVRGHDQAGQPFVRTSEHVLPVLDTSLRLLGNALSAHAADGTRLSIALPIAARGKAPSHYRVFGQVWGTDAKGTQVPVAWIGGMLTPQQGELPLSLDERWIARAGARAPFTLRGLRIEDPDHYIPLVQADTLPLQLPALRRASIARSAAAIDESMRMGPRPTTLASADATVQPQAAGSQLVLVHGYCSNGVWPQAQFTNASSFIDAKQNRSNDQFAQRLAQFASQWSAFATVAHSQGGMAALHLYTYYWSGLDNATGERVMQSVGTPYQGTNLSGILAAVGSWFGVGCGTNTDLTYDGAKAWLAGIPADARAKVNYYTTSFAKTNWYTNDYQRLNG
;
A
#
# COMPACT_ATOMS: atom_id res chain seq x y z
N MET A 1 -14.66 31.99 -73.62
CA MET A 1 -15.05 30.62 -73.20
C MET A 1 -14.23 29.63 -74.02
N PRO A 2 -13.69 28.51 -73.48
CA PRO A 2 -13.73 28.01 -72.09
C PRO A 2 -12.36 28.01 -71.39
N LYS A 3 -12.38 28.02 -70.06
CA LYS A 3 -11.25 27.68 -69.17
C LYS A 3 -11.38 26.19 -68.77
N PRO A 4 -10.28 25.41 -68.70
CA PRO A 4 -10.18 24.26 -67.82
C PRO A 4 -9.22 24.60 -66.66
N SER A 5 -9.72 24.74 -65.43
CA SER A 5 -9.88 23.69 -64.41
C SER A 5 -8.58 23.40 -63.67
N LEU A 6 -8.54 23.85 -62.40
CA LEU A 6 -7.49 23.58 -61.42
C LEU A 6 -7.24 22.07 -61.29
N LEU A 7 -5.98 21.67 -61.41
CA LEU A 7 -5.49 20.38 -60.93
C LEU A 7 -5.17 20.52 -59.44
N SER A 8 -5.91 19.77 -58.63
CA SER A 8 -5.71 19.60 -57.19
C SER A 8 -4.37 18.91 -56.91
N LEU A 9 -3.40 19.63 -56.34
CA LEU A 9 -2.23 19.04 -55.72
C LEU A 9 -2.54 18.82 -54.23
N LEU A 10 -3.07 17.64 -53.89
CA LEU A 10 -3.19 17.18 -52.51
C LEU A 10 -1.80 16.76 -52.04
N CYS A 11 -1.07 17.68 -51.39
CA CYS A 11 0.06 17.33 -50.54
C CYS A 11 -0.48 16.62 -49.29
N THR A 12 -0.39 15.29 -49.25
CA THR A 12 -0.49 14.52 -48.02
C THR A 12 0.72 14.84 -47.14
N LEU A 13 0.58 15.85 -46.26
CA LEU A 13 1.45 16.01 -45.10
C LEU A 13 1.15 14.85 -44.14
N SER A 14 1.95 13.78 -44.27
CA SER A 14 2.11 12.80 -43.22
C SER A 14 2.76 13.49 -42.03
N LEU A 15 1.95 13.95 -41.08
CA LEU A 15 2.39 14.33 -39.74
C LEU A 15 2.96 13.07 -39.08
N VAL A 16 4.27 12.90 -39.21
CA VAL A 16 5.05 12.01 -38.35
C VAL A 16 4.95 12.60 -36.95
N SER A 17 4.08 12.02 -36.11
CA SER A 17 4.03 12.28 -34.68
C SER A 17 5.36 11.84 -34.08
N MET A 18 6.34 12.75 -34.02
CA MET A 18 7.51 12.52 -33.18
C MET A 18 7.03 12.45 -31.72
N PRO A 19 7.45 11.45 -30.94
CA PRO A 19 7.16 11.43 -29.52
C PRO A 19 7.82 12.67 -28.91
N LEU A 20 7.01 13.61 -28.46
CA LEU A 20 7.46 14.68 -27.59
C LEU A 20 8.17 14.03 -26.40
N ALA A 21 9.48 14.27 -26.29
CA ALA A 21 10.22 13.89 -25.10
C ALA A 21 9.52 14.54 -23.91
N ALA A 22 8.90 13.72 -23.05
CA ALA A 22 8.23 14.21 -21.86
C ALA A 22 9.27 14.94 -21.00
N ALA A 23 8.96 16.17 -20.58
CA ALA A 23 9.79 16.87 -19.62
C ALA A 23 9.92 16.02 -18.35
N GLU A 24 11.15 15.78 -17.91
CA GLU A 24 11.42 15.02 -16.69
C GLU A 24 10.83 15.76 -15.49
N LEU A 25 10.03 15.05 -14.68
CA LEU A 25 9.38 15.65 -13.51
C LEU A 25 10.45 16.06 -12.50
N GLN A 26 10.39 17.30 -12.05
CA GLN A 26 11.36 17.82 -11.09
C GLN A 26 10.90 17.49 -9.67
N PRO A 27 11.68 16.70 -8.90
CA PRO A 27 11.32 16.37 -7.53
C PRO A 27 11.39 17.60 -6.62
N LYS A 28 10.51 17.63 -5.62
CA LYS A 28 10.49 18.62 -4.54
C LYS A 28 11.59 18.33 -3.53
N GLN A 29 12.13 19.39 -2.95
CA GLN A 29 13.13 19.32 -1.88
C GLN A 29 12.43 19.56 -0.54
N LEU A 30 11.94 18.46 0.04
CA LEU A 30 11.01 18.52 1.16
C LEU A 30 11.69 18.84 2.47
N ALA A 31 11.02 19.65 3.28
CA ALA A 31 11.35 19.86 4.67
C ALA A 31 10.12 20.26 5.48
N GLY A 32 10.15 20.02 6.78
CA GLY A 32 9.09 20.45 7.67
C GLY A 32 9.54 20.55 9.12
N PRO A 33 8.68 21.15 9.96
CA PRO A 33 9.07 21.55 11.29
C PRO A 33 9.10 20.33 12.26
N PRO A 34 9.76 20.46 13.42
CA PRO A 34 9.92 19.36 14.39
C PRO A 34 8.63 18.71 14.88
N GLU A 35 7.51 19.42 14.89
CA GLU A 35 6.22 18.90 15.36
C GLU A 35 5.72 17.73 14.50
N GLU A 36 6.22 17.60 13.27
CA GLU A 36 5.87 16.52 12.35
C GLU A 36 6.75 15.26 12.53
N PHE A 37 7.80 15.27 13.38
CA PHE A 37 8.74 14.15 13.50
C PHE A 37 8.07 12.82 13.84
N ALA A 38 7.11 12.85 14.77
CA ALA A 38 6.40 11.65 15.21
C ALA A 38 5.54 11.03 14.12
N GLN A 39 4.93 11.86 13.26
CA GLN A 39 4.13 11.42 12.11
C GLN A 39 5.01 10.87 10.99
N MET A 40 6.23 11.39 10.83
CA MET A 40 7.14 11.02 9.76
C MET A 40 8.06 9.84 10.13
N ARG A 41 7.95 9.25 11.32
CA ARG A 41 8.73 8.07 11.69
C ARG A 41 8.39 6.88 10.80
N ALA A 42 9.34 5.95 10.63
CA ALA A 42 9.01 4.66 10.02
C ALA A 42 7.95 3.95 10.89
N PRO A 43 6.87 3.41 10.30
CA PRO A 43 5.84 2.72 11.06
C PRO A 43 6.42 1.44 11.66
N ASP A 44 6.05 1.13 12.90
CA ASP A 44 6.27 -0.21 13.44
C ASP A 44 5.36 -1.17 12.66
N PRO A 45 5.88 -2.26 12.07
CA PRO A 45 5.07 -3.22 11.33
C PRO A 45 3.85 -3.75 12.10
N ALA A 46 3.93 -3.86 13.43
CA ALA A 46 2.81 -4.28 14.27
C ALA A 46 1.64 -3.29 14.22
N GLU A 47 1.91 -2.00 13.99
CA GLU A 47 0.85 -0.99 13.82
C GLU A 47 0.03 -1.26 12.55
N SER A 48 0.61 -1.88 11.52
CA SER A 48 -0.04 -2.26 10.27
C SER A 48 -0.61 -3.68 10.27
N ALA A 49 -0.81 -4.29 11.45
CA ALA A 49 -1.35 -5.64 11.54
C ALA A 49 -2.67 -5.81 10.77
N ILE A 50 -2.74 -6.88 9.99
CA ILE A 50 -3.99 -7.36 9.40
C ILE A 50 -4.81 -7.93 10.56
N LEU A 51 -6.01 -7.38 10.76
CA LEU A 51 -7.00 -7.90 11.69
C LEU A 51 -8.07 -8.66 10.90
N SER A 52 -8.03 -9.99 10.93
CA SER A 52 -8.93 -10.83 10.15
C SER A 52 -9.98 -11.51 11.01
N LYS A 53 -11.24 -11.38 10.57
CA LYS A 53 -12.42 -12.07 11.11
C LYS A 53 -12.87 -13.25 10.26
N SER A 54 -12.13 -13.55 9.19
CA SER A 54 -12.51 -14.53 8.20
C SER A 54 -11.37 -15.51 7.95
N ALA A 55 -11.65 -16.54 7.15
CA ALA A 55 -10.64 -17.45 6.67
C ALA A 55 -10.80 -17.70 5.17
N LEU A 56 -9.72 -17.52 4.42
CA LEU A 56 -9.58 -17.87 3.01
C LEU A 56 -8.82 -19.20 2.92
N LEU A 57 -9.54 -20.31 2.89
CA LEU A 57 -8.95 -21.63 2.91
C LEU A 57 -8.58 -22.10 1.49
N PRO A 58 -7.33 -22.49 1.22
CA PRO A 58 -6.97 -23.11 -0.05
C PRO A 58 -7.62 -24.49 -0.18
N VAL A 59 -8.11 -24.79 -1.38
CA VAL A 59 -8.76 -26.04 -1.74
C VAL A 59 -8.10 -26.62 -3.00
N GLU A 60 -7.71 -27.88 -2.92
CA GLU A 60 -7.26 -28.68 -4.06
C GLU A 60 -8.19 -29.90 -4.19
N LEU A 61 -9.01 -29.94 -5.24
CA LEU A 61 -9.80 -31.11 -5.60
C LEU A 61 -8.86 -32.17 -6.15
N ALA A 62 -8.96 -33.39 -5.63
CA ALA A 62 -8.26 -34.55 -6.15
C ALA A 62 -9.19 -35.38 -7.04
N PRO A 63 -8.68 -35.99 -8.14
CA PRO A 63 -9.47 -36.94 -8.93
C PRO A 63 -10.06 -38.07 -8.07
N ALA A 64 -11.34 -38.33 -8.25
CA ALA A 64 -12.14 -39.32 -7.53
C ALA A 64 -13.14 -39.95 -8.52
N GLY A 65 -12.71 -41.02 -9.20
CA GLY A 65 -13.48 -41.66 -10.27
C GLY A 65 -13.71 -40.71 -11.44
N ASN A 66 -14.97 -40.52 -11.84
CA ASN A 66 -15.36 -39.64 -12.95
C ASN A 66 -15.56 -38.18 -12.52
N SER A 67 -15.02 -37.78 -11.37
CA SER A 67 -15.16 -36.43 -10.81
C SER A 67 -13.88 -36.05 -10.08
N ALA A 68 -13.75 -34.81 -9.65
CA ALA A 68 -12.73 -34.41 -8.67
C ALA A 68 -13.42 -33.90 -7.40
N ARG A 69 -12.87 -34.23 -6.23
CA ARG A 69 -13.50 -33.97 -4.93
C ARG A 69 -12.49 -33.44 -3.93
N TRP A 70 -12.97 -32.56 -3.06
CA TRP A 70 -12.31 -32.17 -1.83
C TRP A 70 -13.29 -32.27 -0.66
N GLN A 71 -12.77 -32.58 0.53
CA GLN A 71 -13.53 -32.56 1.77
C GLN A 71 -12.72 -31.86 2.85
N GLY A 72 -13.38 -31.01 3.64
CA GLY A 72 -12.77 -30.35 4.77
C GLY A 72 -13.79 -29.92 5.81
N THR A 73 -13.29 -29.27 6.87
CA THR A 73 -14.09 -28.86 8.02
C THR A 73 -14.20 -27.35 8.09
N LEU A 74 -15.42 -26.85 8.24
CA LEU A 74 -15.75 -25.45 8.49
C LEU A 74 -16.26 -25.29 9.93
N PRO A 75 -15.51 -24.63 10.83
CA PRO A 75 -16.03 -24.32 12.14
C PRO A 75 -17.13 -23.25 12.07
N VAL A 76 -18.18 -23.43 12.90
CA VAL A 76 -19.24 -22.44 13.12
C VAL A 76 -19.26 -22.05 14.59
N GLU A 77 -19.15 -20.76 14.87
CA GLU A 77 -18.98 -20.18 16.21
C GLU A 77 -20.10 -19.20 16.59
N ASN A 78 -20.78 -18.63 15.59
CA ASN A 78 -21.76 -17.56 15.75
C ASN A 78 -23.18 -17.96 15.32
N GLY A 79 -23.47 -19.26 15.18
CA GLY A 79 -24.77 -19.78 14.73
C GLY A 79 -25.07 -19.60 13.23
N HIS A 80 -24.11 -19.08 12.45
CA HIS A 80 -24.27 -18.84 11.02
C HIS A 80 -23.15 -19.53 10.24
N LEU A 81 -23.50 -20.42 9.31
CA LEU A 81 -22.54 -20.96 8.35
C LEU A 81 -22.65 -20.16 7.06
N ARG A 82 -21.72 -19.24 6.81
CA ARG A 82 -21.65 -18.49 5.56
C ARG A 82 -20.26 -18.59 4.94
N PHE A 83 -20.20 -18.97 3.68
CA PHE A 83 -18.94 -19.10 2.95
C PHE A 83 -19.13 -18.81 1.45
N MET A 84 -18.04 -18.51 0.78
CA MET A 84 -17.97 -18.29 -0.66
C MET A 84 -16.95 -19.24 -1.26
N VAL A 85 -17.35 -19.96 -2.31
CA VAL A 85 -16.45 -20.79 -3.11
C VAL A 85 -15.95 -19.96 -4.29
N LEU A 86 -14.64 -19.81 -4.37
CA LEU A 86 -13.89 -19.08 -5.40
C LEU A 86 -13.14 -20.08 -6.26
N ALA A 87 -13.78 -20.54 -7.34
CA ALA A 87 -13.27 -21.58 -8.24
C ALA A 87 -12.98 -21.05 -9.66
N GLY A 88 -12.93 -19.73 -9.84
CA GLY A 88 -12.91 -19.11 -11.17
C GLY A 88 -14.18 -19.46 -11.96
N ASP A 89 -14.02 -19.84 -13.23
CA ASP A 89 -15.12 -20.28 -14.09
C ASP A 89 -15.49 -21.77 -13.91
N GLN A 90 -14.86 -22.48 -12.97
CA GLN A 90 -15.10 -23.90 -12.75
C GLN A 90 -16.42 -24.14 -11.99
N PRO A 91 -17.30 -25.04 -12.47
CA PRO A 91 -18.62 -25.26 -11.87
C PRO A 91 -18.55 -26.23 -10.69
N TRP A 92 -18.03 -25.77 -9.54
CA TRP A 92 -17.98 -26.58 -8.33
C TRP A 92 -19.34 -26.64 -7.64
N LYS A 93 -19.70 -27.82 -7.12
CA LYS A 93 -20.88 -28.04 -6.26
C LYS A 93 -20.44 -28.17 -4.81
N ALA A 94 -21.14 -27.48 -3.92
CA ALA A 94 -20.94 -27.56 -2.48
C ALA A 94 -22.04 -28.37 -1.80
N ALA A 95 -21.66 -29.22 -0.86
CA ALA A 95 -22.57 -29.92 0.04
C ALA A 95 -22.01 -29.87 1.46
N VAL A 96 -22.89 -29.66 2.45
CA VAL A 96 -22.48 -29.59 3.86
C VAL A 96 -23.17 -30.65 4.70
N THR A 97 -22.54 -31.03 5.80
CA THR A 97 -23.12 -31.92 6.81
C THR A 97 -22.92 -31.32 8.19
N ALA A 98 -24.03 -31.24 8.95
CA ALA A 98 -24.03 -30.69 10.29
C ALA A 98 -23.18 -31.54 11.27
N PRO A 99 -22.66 -30.95 12.35
CA PRO A 99 -21.95 -31.68 13.39
C PRO A 99 -22.82 -32.80 13.97
N ARG A 100 -22.24 -33.99 14.20
CA ARG A 100 -22.98 -35.07 14.87
C ARG A 100 -23.04 -34.80 16.38
N VAL A 101 -24.24 -34.79 16.94
CA VAL A 101 -24.44 -34.84 18.40
C VAL A 101 -24.33 -36.30 18.85
N ALA A 102 -23.48 -36.58 19.83
CA ALA A 102 -23.35 -37.92 20.40
C ALA A 102 -24.71 -38.40 20.94
N GLY A 103 -25.19 -39.56 20.47
CA GLY A 103 -26.45 -40.18 20.90
C GLY A 103 -27.69 -39.87 20.05
N ALA A 104 -27.62 -39.00 19.04
CA ALA A 104 -28.76 -38.74 18.16
C ALA A 104 -28.88 -39.82 17.06
N ARG A 105 -30.09 -40.38 16.87
CA ARG A 105 -30.40 -41.24 15.72
C ARG A 105 -30.29 -40.40 14.44
N ALA A 106 -29.53 -40.90 13.47
CA ALA A 106 -29.28 -40.22 12.20
C ALA A 106 -30.58 -40.03 11.38
N ALA A 107 -31.17 -38.84 11.45
CA ALA A 107 -31.95 -38.30 10.36
C ALA A 107 -31.04 -37.31 9.60
N THR A 108 -30.19 -37.84 8.71
CA THR A 108 -29.31 -37.04 7.85
C THR A 108 -30.13 -36.39 6.73
N VAL A 109 -30.93 -35.40 7.07
CA VAL A 109 -31.40 -34.44 6.07
C VAL A 109 -30.22 -33.49 5.82
N ALA A 110 -29.69 -33.52 4.59
CA ALA A 110 -28.67 -32.56 4.19
C ALA A 110 -29.23 -31.14 4.36
N PRO A 111 -28.56 -30.25 5.11
CA PRO A 111 -29.02 -28.88 5.30
C PRO A 111 -29.17 -28.18 3.94
N GLN A 112 -30.28 -27.48 3.73
CA GLN A 112 -30.50 -26.73 2.50
C GLN A 112 -29.54 -25.53 2.45
N LEU A 113 -28.65 -25.54 1.47
CA LEU A 113 -27.74 -24.44 1.20
C LEU A 113 -28.41 -23.39 0.32
N GLN A 114 -28.47 -22.15 0.80
CA GLN A 114 -28.86 -21.02 -0.05
C GLN A 114 -27.67 -20.60 -0.90
N ALA A 115 -27.72 -20.88 -2.20
CA ALA A 115 -26.66 -20.56 -3.14
C ALA A 115 -26.96 -19.26 -3.89
N GLN A 116 -26.01 -18.34 -3.93
CA GLN A 116 -26.12 -17.07 -4.66
C GLN A 116 -24.81 -16.75 -5.36
N ARG A 117 -24.86 -16.45 -6.66
CA ARG A 117 -23.70 -15.94 -7.38
C ARG A 117 -23.35 -14.54 -6.87
N THR A 118 -22.07 -14.31 -6.62
CA THR A 118 -21.58 -13.03 -6.11
C THR A 118 -20.17 -12.71 -6.63
N LEU A 119 -19.68 -11.53 -6.24
CA LEU A 119 -18.39 -10.98 -6.62
C LEU A 119 -17.65 -10.53 -5.36
N LEU A 120 -16.39 -10.92 -5.25
CA LEU A 120 -15.45 -10.43 -4.26
C LEU A 120 -14.59 -9.34 -4.89
N GLY A 121 -14.59 -8.13 -4.34
CA GLY A 121 -13.91 -6.97 -4.93
C GLY A 121 -14.81 -6.12 -5.83
N THR A 122 -14.23 -5.45 -6.83
CA THR A 122 -14.99 -4.55 -7.74
C THR A 122 -15.30 -5.24 -9.06
N ALA A 123 -16.22 -4.68 -9.86
CA ALA A 123 -16.58 -5.22 -11.17
C ALA A 123 -15.37 -5.37 -12.13
N ASP A 124 -14.41 -4.45 -12.07
CA ASP A 124 -13.23 -4.43 -12.95
C ASP A 124 -12.09 -5.35 -12.46
N SER A 125 -12.03 -5.62 -11.14
CA SER A 125 -10.86 -6.26 -10.51
C SER A 125 -11.20 -7.30 -9.44
N GLY A 126 -12.40 -7.89 -9.53
CA GLY A 126 -12.92 -8.84 -8.55
C GLY A 126 -12.91 -10.29 -9.01
N ALA A 127 -13.08 -11.20 -8.05
CA ALA A 127 -13.22 -12.64 -8.29
C ALA A 127 -14.69 -13.06 -8.17
N SER A 128 -15.24 -13.72 -9.20
CA SER A 128 -16.58 -14.30 -9.11
C SER A 128 -16.57 -15.53 -8.22
N GLY A 129 -17.64 -15.72 -7.45
CA GLY A 129 -17.81 -16.88 -6.59
C GLY A 129 -19.26 -17.24 -6.34
N MET A 130 -19.46 -18.40 -5.75
CA MET A 130 -20.77 -18.86 -5.26
C MET A 130 -20.79 -18.73 -3.73
N ARG A 131 -21.66 -17.85 -3.22
CA ARG A 131 -21.95 -17.73 -1.79
C ARG A 131 -22.95 -18.81 -1.39
N TYR A 132 -22.68 -19.43 -0.26
CA TYR A 132 -23.53 -20.41 0.40
C TYR A 132 -23.83 -19.95 1.83
N ALA A 133 -25.07 -20.16 2.30
CA ALA A 133 -25.47 -19.81 3.65
C ALA A 133 -26.42 -20.83 4.29
N VAL A 134 -26.24 -21.02 5.61
CA VAL A 134 -27.18 -21.65 6.54
C VAL A 134 -27.33 -20.69 7.74
N GLU A 135 -28.47 -20.00 7.82
CA GLU A 135 -28.69 -18.89 8.77
C GLU A 135 -28.94 -19.36 10.20
N SER A 136 -29.34 -20.61 10.41
CA SER A 136 -29.54 -21.21 11.75
C SER A 136 -28.69 -22.47 11.88
N ALA A 137 -27.39 -22.30 11.71
CA ALA A 137 -26.42 -23.38 11.81
C ALA A 137 -26.12 -23.68 13.29
N GLN A 138 -26.03 -24.96 13.65
CA GLN A 138 -25.50 -25.37 14.93
C GLN A 138 -24.01 -25.01 15.01
N ASN A 139 -23.55 -24.51 16.15
CA ASN A 139 -22.12 -24.34 16.41
C ASN A 139 -21.36 -25.68 16.37
N GLY A 140 -20.10 -25.63 15.96
CA GLY A 140 -19.20 -26.78 15.89
C GLY A 140 -18.63 -27.03 14.50
N ALA A 141 -18.05 -28.21 14.31
CA ALA A 141 -17.32 -28.60 13.10
C ALA A 141 -18.27 -29.15 12.01
N TRP A 142 -18.57 -28.35 11.00
CA TRP A 142 -19.33 -28.77 9.83
C TRP A 142 -18.42 -29.41 8.79
N SER A 143 -18.86 -30.49 8.13
CA SER A 143 -18.14 -31.05 6.99
C SER A 143 -18.60 -30.35 5.70
N LEU A 144 -17.67 -29.82 4.91
CA LEU A 144 -17.89 -29.35 3.55
C LEU A 144 -17.32 -30.36 2.56
N THR A 145 -18.10 -30.71 1.54
CA THR A 145 -17.65 -31.41 0.33
C THR A 145 -17.77 -30.47 -0.85
N LEU A 146 -16.70 -30.35 -1.62
CA LEU A 146 -16.66 -29.67 -2.91
C LEU A 146 -16.41 -30.69 -4.01
N GLN A 147 -17.15 -30.60 -5.10
CA GLN A 147 -17.04 -31.54 -6.22
C GLN A 147 -17.10 -30.83 -7.57
N SER A 148 -16.24 -31.26 -8.48
CA SER A 148 -16.25 -30.89 -9.90
C SER A 148 -16.60 -32.11 -10.75
N ALA A 149 -17.38 -31.92 -11.81
CA ALA A 149 -17.69 -32.99 -12.75
C ALA A 149 -16.48 -33.39 -13.62
N ALA A 150 -15.44 -32.57 -13.68
CA ALA A 150 -14.22 -32.90 -14.41
C ALA A 150 -13.28 -33.72 -13.51
N PRO A 151 -12.74 -34.87 -13.98
CA PRO A 151 -11.88 -35.76 -13.20
C PRO A 151 -10.41 -35.30 -13.19
N VAL A 152 -10.18 -34.00 -13.04
CA VAL A 152 -8.84 -33.41 -13.05
C VAL A 152 -8.60 -32.64 -11.75
N ALA A 153 -7.35 -32.53 -11.34
CA ALA A 153 -7.02 -31.71 -10.19
C ALA A 153 -7.42 -30.25 -10.47
N GLN A 154 -8.09 -29.62 -9.51
CA GLN A 154 -8.54 -28.23 -9.61
C GLN A 154 -8.24 -27.50 -8.31
N ARG A 155 -7.91 -26.22 -8.42
CA ARG A 155 -7.57 -25.36 -7.27
C ARG A 155 -8.61 -24.25 -7.12
N GLY A 156 -8.81 -23.80 -5.89
CA GLY A 156 -9.72 -22.71 -5.57
C GLY A 156 -9.78 -22.44 -4.08
N TYR A 157 -10.53 -21.43 -3.68
CA TYR A 157 -10.58 -21.01 -2.28
C TYR A 157 -11.98 -21.11 -1.70
N VAL A 158 -12.05 -21.31 -0.38
CA VAL A 158 -13.26 -21.12 0.41
C VAL A 158 -13.02 -19.94 1.34
N LEU A 159 -13.66 -18.81 1.08
CA LEU A 159 -13.71 -17.69 2.00
C LEU A 159 -14.87 -17.92 2.97
N MET A 160 -14.63 -17.99 4.28
CA MET A 160 -15.67 -18.23 5.29
C MET A 160 -15.75 -17.12 6.34
N GLU A 161 -16.97 -16.85 6.79
CA GLU A 161 -17.27 -15.91 7.86
C GLU A 161 -16.82 -16.48 9.20
N GLY A 162 -16.33 -15.60 10.09
CA GLY A 162 -16.09 -15.91 11.49
C GLY A 162 -16.85 -14.98 12.44
N ASP A 163 -16.71 -15.22 13.73
CA ASP A 163 -17.23 -14.37 14.81
C ASP A 163 -16.43 -13.07 14.91
N ALA A 164 -17.14 -11.96 15.07
CA ALA A 164 -16.55 -10.63 15.20
C ALA A 164 -15.72 -10.45 16.50
N ARG A 165 -15.95 -11.29 17.51
CA ARG A 165 -15.29 -11.28 18.82
C ARG A 165 -13.91 -11.93 18.79
N THR A 166 -13.64 -12.81 17.82
CA THR A 166 -12.35 -13.52 17.70
C THR A 166 -11.69 -13.19 16.36
N GLN A 167 -10.50 -12.60 16.42
CA GLN A 167 -9.75 -12.09 15.28
C GLN A 167 -8.34 -12.65 15.28
N LEU A 168 -7.80 -12.86 14.08
CA LEU A 168 -6.37 -13.05 13.89
C LEU A 168 -5.73 -11.69 13.64
N ALA A 169 -4.76 -11.32 14.46
CA ALA A 169 -3.83 -10.24 14.17
C ALA A 169 -2.54 -10.82 13.60
N SER A 170 -2.09 -10.32 12.46
CA SER A 170 -0.81 -10.76 11.87
C SER A 170 -0.09 -9.62 11.16
N TYR A 171 1.23 -9.62 11.21
CA TYR A 171 2.10 -8.59 10.63
C TYR A 171 3.50 -9.17 10.31
N PRO A 172 4.22 -8.60 9.32
CA PRO A 172 5.63 -8.88 9.16
C PRO A 172 6.43 -8.33 10.34
N ARG A 173 7.41 -9.06 10.86
CA ARG A 173 8.20 -8.58 12.00
C ARG A 173 9.05 -7.36 11.67
N HIS A 174 9.51 -7.27 10.42
CA HIS A 174 10.41 -6.24 9.94
C HIS A 174 10.20 -5.94 8.44
N ARG A 175 10.63 -4.76 8.00
CA ARG A 175 10.58 -4.32 6.58
C ARG A 175 11.92 -4.49 5.87
N ARG A 176 12.34 -5.75 5.70
CA ARG A 176 13.65 -6.10 5.09
C ARG A 176 13.47 -7.09 3.94
N GLN A 177 12.51 -6.81 3.07
CA GLN A 177 12.17 -7.69 1.97
C GLN A 177 13.20 -7.61 0.84
N GLN A 178 14.33 -8.27 1.05
CA GLN A 178 15.41 -8.42 0.08
C GLN A 178 15.71 -9.89 -0.17
N VAL A 179 16.18 -10.21 -1.38
CA VAL A 179 16.56 -11.58 -1.74
C VAL A 179 17.60 -12.12 -0.75
N GLY A 180 17.36 -13.32 -0.22
CA GLY A 180 18.23 -13.96 0.76
C GLY A 180 18.15 -13.35 2.17
N GLN A 181 17.28 -12.39 2.48
CA GLN A 181 17.03 -12.01 3.87
C GLN A 181 15.91 -12.87 4.45
N THR A 182 16.06 -13.37 5.67
CA THR A 182 14.96 -14.07 6.34
C THR A 182 13.80 -13.11 6.54
N LEU A 183 12.59 -13.56 6.24
CA LEU A 183 11.34 -12.86 6.47
C LEU A 183 10.54 -13.59 7.54
N THR A 184 10.11 -12.85 8.56
CA THR A 184 9.30 -13.36 9.66
C THR A 184 7.90 -12.74 9.63
N LEU A 185 6.88 -13.55 9.82
CA LEU A 185 5.50 -13.12 10.09
C LEU A 185 5.14 -13.54 11.52
N ASN A 186 4.57 -12.61 12.27
CA ASN A 186 4.00 -12.89 13.58
C ASN A 186 2.47 -13.01 13.47
N ALA A 187 1.88 -13.81 14.35
CA ALA A 187 0.45 -14.04 14.43
C ALA A 187 0.03 -14.18 15.88
N LEU A 188 -1.07 -13.55 16.27
CA LEU A 188 -1.70 -13.74 17.57
C LEU A 188 -3.22 -13.61 17.46
N LEU A 189 -3.94 -14.12 18.46
CA LEU A 189 -5.37 -13.84 18.57
C LEU A 189 -5.59 -12.45 19.17
N SER A 190 -6.63 -11.79 18.70
CA SER A 190 -7.13 -10.54 19.24
C SER A 190 -8.65 -10.60 19.27
N GLY A 191 -9.29 -9.81 20.11
CA GLY A 191 -10.73 -9.84 20.25
C GLY A 191 -11.25 -8.76 21.17
N ASN A 192 -12.54 -8.86 21.48
CA ASN A 192 -13.19 -8.01 22.46
C ASN A 192 -14.02 -8.87 23.41
N ASP A 193 -13.96 -8.57 24.70
CA ASP A 193 -14.86 -9.18 25.68
C ASP A 193 -16.30 -8.64 25.53
N ALA A 194 -17.23 -9.17 26.35
CA ALA A 194 -18.62 -8.74 26.34
C ALA A 194 -18.84 -7.26 26.71
N ARG A 195 -17.84 -6.61 27.32
CA ARG A 195 -17.86 -5.18 27.70
C ARG A 195 -17.13 -4.31 26.67
N GLY A 196 -16.58 -4.91 25.60
CA GLY A 196 -15.84 -4.23 24.55
C GLY A 196 -14.35 -4.05 24.84
N ALA A 197 -13.82 -4.55 25.96
CA ALA A 197 -12.40 -4.46 26.27
C ALA A 197 -11.59 -5.35 25.31
N THR A 198 -10.46 -4.84 24.83
CA THR A 198 -9.57 -5.59 23.93
C THR A 198 -8.92 -6.77 24.65
N LEU A 199 -9.02 -7.94 24.02
CA LEU A 199 -8.36 -9.18 24.44
C LEU A 199 -7.22 -9.48 23.48
N LEU A 200 -6.09 -9.95 23.99
CA LEU A 200 -4.91 -10.29 23.19
C LEU A 200 -4.37 -11.68 23.56
N ALA A 201 -3.80 -12.36 22.57
CA ALA A 201 -3.12 -13.64 22.70
C ALA A 201 -4.00 -14.67 23.45
N ALA A 202 -3.45 -15.30 24.49
CA ALA A 202 -4.14 -16.30 25.30
C ALA A 202 -5.46 -15.80 25.94
N GLN A 203 -5.64 -14.48 26.09
CA GLN A 203 -6.90 -13.91 26.59
C GLN A 203 -8.01 -13.98 25.54
N ALA A 204 -7.69 -13.94 24.24
CA ALA A 204 -8.68 -13.98 23.16
C ALA A 204 -9.10 -15.42 22.78
N GLY A 205 -8.31 -16.43 23.16
CA GLY A 205 -8.53 -17.83 22.88
C GLY A 205 -7.23 -18.61 22.87
N GLN A 206 -7.26 -19.84 22.34
CA GLN A 206 -6.09 -20.69 22.17
C GLN A 206 -5.88 -21.04 20.70
N ILE A 207 -4.64 -20.97 20.23
CA ILE A 207 -4.23 -21.49 18.93
C ILE A 207 -3.74 -22.92 19.12
N ASP A 208 -4.35 -23.88 18.43
CA ASP A 208 -3.92 -25.27 18.44
C ASP A 208 -2.86 -25.52 17.37
N THR A 209 -3.04 -24.90 16.19
CA THR A 209 -2.10 -25.00 15.08
C THR A 209 -2.00 -23.67 14.36
N ALA A 210 -0.77 -23.30 14.00
CA ALA A 210 -0.46 -22.15 13.17
C ALA A 210 0.49 -22.58 12.05
N SER A 211 0.23 -22.11 10.83
CA SER A 211 1.07 -22.41 9.67
C SER A 211 1.16 -21.22 8.74
N LEU A 212 2.31 -21.11 8.07
CA LEU A 212 2.63 -20.09 7.11
C LEU A 212 2.68 -20.72 5.71
N ARG A 213 1.66 -20.47 4.90
CA ARG A 213 1.63 -20.86 3.50
C ARG A 213 2.22 -19.75 2.64
N VAL A 214 3.34 -20.04 1.99
CA VAL A 214 4.09 -19.09 1.15
C VAL A 214 3.93 -19.47 -0.32
N ILE A 215 3.58 -18.48 -1.16
CA ILE A 215 3.54 -18.58 -2.62
C ILE A 215 4.67 -17.71 -3.18
N ASP A 216 5.57 -18.31 -3.95
CA ASP A 216 6.66 -17.59 -4.62
C ASP A 216 6.16 -16.84 -5.89
N PRO A 217 6.96 -15.92 -6.46
CA PRO A 217 6.59 -15.16 -7.65
C PRO A 217 6.34 -16.03 -8.89
N GLN A 218 6.79 -17.28 -8.90
CA GLN A 218 6.59 -18.26 -9.96
C GLN A 218 5.38 -19.18 -9.71
N GLY A 219 4.68 -19.01 -8.57
CA GLY A 219 3.50 -19.80 -8.18
C GLY A 219 3.82 -21.07 -7.40
N GLY A 220 5.08 -21.32 -7.03
CA GLY A 220 5.48 -22.41 -6.14
C GLY A 220 4.95 -22.19 -4.73
N ILE A 221 4.46 -23.27 -4.10
CA ILE A 221 3.79 -23.21 -2.79
C ILE A 221 4.57 -24.02 -1.77
N ARG A 222 4.77 -23.46 -0.57
CA ARG A 222 5.32 -24.18 0.59
C ARG A 222 4.51 -23.85 1.82
N THR A 223 4.32 -24.83 2.70
CA THR A 223 3.73 -24.62 4.02
C THR A 223 4.79 -24.85 5.08
N LEU A 224 4.94 -23.89 5.98
CA LEU A 224 5.92 -23.90 7.05
C LEU A 224 5.18 -23.85 8.40
N PRO A 225 5.69 -24.53 9.45
CA PRO A 225 5.12 -24.40 10.77
C PRO A 225 5.30 -22.98 11.32
N MET A 226 4.37 -22.55 12.16
CA MET A 226 4.57 -21.40 13.04
C MET A 226 4.51 -21.88 14.49
N ALA A 227 5.35 -21.33 15.35
CA ALA A 227 5.48 -21.73 16.75
C ALA A 227 5.50 -20.50 17.65
N ASP A 228 5.06 -20.70 18.90
CA ASP A 228 5.24 -19.78 20.03
C ASP A 228 6.31 -20.43 20.94
N ASP A 229 7.56 -20.34 20.50
CA ASP A 229 8.71 -21.06 21.05
C ASP A 229 9.82 -20.15 21.59
N GLY A 230 9.61 -18.83 21.55
CA GLY A 230 10.63 -17.85 21.90
C GLY A 230 11.76 -17.75 20.86
N GLN A 231 11.57 -18.38 19.69
CA GLN A 231 12.44 -18.27 18.52
C GLN A 231 11.65 -17.61 17.38
N HIS A 232 12.21 -17.54 16.17
CA HIS A 232 11.47 -16.98 15.02
C HIS A 232 10.95 -15.54 15.23
N ASP A 233 11.61 -14.74 16.07
CA ASP A 233 11.22 -13.38 16.48
C ASP A 233 9.78 -13.25 17.02
N ASP A 234 9.26 -14.30 17.66
CA ASP A 234 7.89 -14.35 18.17
C ASP A 234 7.69 -13.66 19.53
N GLY A 235 8.69 -13.68 20.40
CA GLY A 235 8.59 -13.11 21.74
C GLY A 235 9.16 -14.03 22.80
N ALA A 236 8.43 -14.19 23.90
CA ALA A 236 8.75 -15.18 24.92
C ALA A 236 7.92 -16.44 24.67
N ALA A 237 8.51 -17.62 24.83
CA ALA A 237 7.79 -18.87 24.63
C ALA A 237 6.52 -18.96 25.51
N GLY A 238 5.39 -19.29 24.88
CA GLY A 238 4.09 -19.43 25.52
C GLY A 238 3.35 -18.11 25.77
N ASP A 239 3.77 -17.01 25.16
CA ASP A 239 3.10 -15.70 25.30
C ASP A 239 1.88 -15.51 24.38
N GLY A 240 1.64 -16.47 23.50
CA GLY A 240 0.55 -16.53 22.54
C GLY A 240 0.81 -15.76 21.24
N VAL A 241 2.06 -15.36 20.99
CA VAL A 241 2.53 -14.85 19.70
C VAL A 241 3.27 -15.96 18.96
N TYR A 242 2.85 -16.24 17.73
CA TYR A 242 3.43 -17.30 16.90
C TYR A 242 4.27 -16.68 15.78
N GLY A 243 5.51 -17.14 15.64
CA GLY A 243 6.45 -16.74 14.59
C GLY A 243 6.56 -17.79 13.49
N GLY A 244 6.59 -17.34 12.24
CA GLY A 244 6.87 -18.16 11.06
C GLY A 244 7.88 -17.49 10.16
N THR A 245 8.92 -18.22 9.72
CA THR A 245 9.99 -17.64 8.91
C THR A 245 10.17 -18.33 7.56
N PHE A 246 10.57 -17.57 6.56
CA PHE A 246 11.03 -18.10 5.28
C PHE A 246 12.11 -17.20 4.66
N ARG A 247 12.87 -17.72 3.71
CA ARG A 247 13.92 -16.98 3.00
C ARG A 247 13.57 -16.92 1.51
N PRO A 248 13.22 -15.74 0.96
CA PRO A 248 12.93 -15.59 -0.46
C PRO A 248 14.22 -15.75 -1.26
N THR A 249 14.15 -16.51 -2.35
CA THR A 249 15.30 -16.84 -3.22
C THR A 249 15.31 -16.07 -4.54
N ALA A 250 14.26 -15.29 -4.81
CA ALA A 250 14.11 -14.48 -6.00
C ALA A 250 13.33 -13.20 -5.65
N GLU A 251 13.59 -12.14 -6.42
CA GLU A 251 12.81 -10.92 -6.38
C GLU A 251 11.39 -11.12 -6.93
N GLY A 252 10.53 -10.14 -6.67
CA GLY A 252 9.14 -10.13 -7.07
C GLY A 252 8.21 -10.24 -5.88
N THR A 253 6.92 -10.40 -6.16
CA THR A 253 5.89 -10.40 -5.12
C THR A 253 5.67 -11.81 -4.58
N TRP A 254 5.95 -11.98 -3.29
CA TRP A 254 5.62 -13.18 -2.53
C TRP A 254 4.29 -12.99 -1.81
N ILE A 255 3.50 -14.06 -1.67
CA ILE A 255 2.28 -14.05 -0.86
C ILE A 255 2.48 -14.97 0.34
N ALA A 256 2.32 -14.43 1.53
CA ALA A 256 2.44 -15.17 2.78
C ALA A 256 1.08 -15.20 3.50
N GLN A 257 0.45 -16.37 3.54
CA GLN A 257 -0.82 -16.59 4.19
C GLN A 257 -0.60 -17.28 5.54
N VAL A 258 -0.96 -16.59 6.62
CA VAL A 258 -1.05 -17.21 7.94
C VAL A 258 -2.38 -17.94 8.04
N ILE A 259 -2.36 -19.18 8.53
CA ILE A 259 -3.54 -20.00 8.77
C ILE A 259 -3.48 -20.50 10.21
N VAL A 260 -4.45 -20.09 11.02
CA VAL A 260 -4.57 -20.53 12.42
C VAL A 260 -5.87 -21.29 12.64
N ARG A 261 -5.78 -22.37 13.41
CA ARG A 261 -6.93 -23.13 13.93
C ARG A 261 -6.80 -23.22 15.44
N GLY A 262 -7.92 -23.10 16.13
CA GLY A 262 -7.92 -23.00 17.58
C GLY A 262 -9.31 -23.02 18.17
N HIS A 263 -9.39 -22.62 19.44
CA HIS A 263 -10.63 -22.48 20.20
C HIS A 263 -10.77 -21.06 20.76
N ASP A 264 -11.96 -20.49 20.65
CA ASP A 264 -12.27 -19.19 21.24
C ASP A 264 -12.41 -19.28 22.77
N GLN A 265 -12.69 -18.16 23.44
CA GLN A 265 -12.91 -18.13 24.90
C GLN A 265 -14.05 -19.05 25.39
N ALA A 266 -15.02 -19.36 24.52
CA ALA A 266 -16.14 -20.24 24.82
C ALA A 266 -15.85 -21.72 24.48
N GLY A 267 -14.61 -22.04 24.07
CA GLY A 267 -14.21 -23.37 23.65
C GLY A 267 -14.78 -23.78 22.28
N GLN A 268 -15.30 -22.85 21.49
CA GLN A 268 -15.78 -23.13 20.14
C GLN A 268 -14.60 -23.17 19.17
N PRO A 269 -14.52 -24.17 18.28
CA PRO A 269 -13.46 -24.23 17.30
C PRO A 269 -13.60 -23.06 16.32
N PHE A 270 -12.47 -22.51 15.87
CA PHE A 270 -12.43 -21.48 14.83
C PHE A 270 -11.29 -21.75 13.82
N VAL A 271 -11.37 -21.03 12.71
CA VAL A 271 -10.24 -20.87 11.78
C VAL A 271 -10.19 -19.42 11.31
N ARG A 272 -8.98 -18.88 11.20
CA ARG A 272 -8.72 -17.54 10.65
C ARG A 272 -7.52 -17.58 9.72
N THR A 273 -7.54 -16.71 8.72
CA THR A 273 -6.37 -16.48 7.87
C THR A 273 -6.09 -15.00 7.70
N SER A 274 -4.85 -14.68 7.34
CA SER A 274 -4.45 -13.34 6.91
C SER A 274 -3.45 -13.45 5.77
N GLU A 275 -3.66 -12.66 4.72
CA GLU A 275 -2.90 -12.73 3.47
C GLU A 275 -1.97 -11.51 3.33
N HIS A 276 -0.67 -11.72 3.51
CA HIS A 276 0.36 -10.69 3.35
C HIS A 276 0.92 -10.70 1.95
N VAL A 277 1.00 -9.52 1.34
CA VAL A 277 1.73 -9.30 0.09
C VAL A 277 3.10 -8.73 0.43
N LEU A 278 4.15 -9.43 0.03
CA LEU A 278 5.53 -9.13 0.41
C LEU A 278 6.37 -8.92 -0.87
N PRO A 279 6.61 -7.68 -1.30
CA PRO A 279 7.50 -7.44 -2.43
C PRO A 279 8.94 -7.66 -2.00
N VAL A 280 9.69 -8.48 -2.73
CA VAL A 280 11.11 -8.75 -2.44
C VAL A 280 11.98 -8.10 -3.52
N LEU A 281 12.96 -7.32 -3.08
CA LEU A 281 13.87 -6.59 -3.96
C LEU A 281 15.20 -7.35 -4.13
N ASP A 282 15.72 -7.39 -5.36
CA ASP A 282 17.12 -7.75 -5.64
C ASP A 282 17.99 -6.49 -5.72
N THR A 283 17.92 -5.66 -4.68
CA THR A 283 18.69 -4.42 -4.57
C THR A 283 19.31 -4.32 -3.20
N SER A 284 20.58 -3.94 -3.18
CA SER A 284 21.24 -3.50 -1.95
C SER A 284 21.84 -2.11 -2.15
N LEU A 285 21.75 -1.30 -1.10
CA LEU A 285 22.31 0.03 -1.05
C LEU A 285 23.11 0.16 0.23
N ARG A 286 24.26 0.84 0.18
CA ARG A 286 25.05 1.18 1.36
C ARG A 286 25.44 2.63 1.34
N LEU A 287 25.45 3.26 2.52
CA LEU A 287 26.05 4.58 2.72
C LEU A 287 27.58 4.43 2.78
N LEU A 288 28.30 5.31 2.07
CA LEU A 288 29.75 5.32 2.01
C LEU A 288 30.30 6.37 2.98
N GLY A 289 30.50 5.98 4.23
CA GLY A 289 31.04 6.86 5.26
C GLY A 289 30.12 6.96 6.48
N ASN A 290 30.62 7.63 7.51
CA ASN A 290 29.97 7.74 8.81
C ASN A 290 29.77 9.18 9.26
N ALA A 291 30.02 10.15 8.39
CA ALA A 291 29.81 11.58 8.62
C ALA A 291 29.40 12.25 7.30
N LEU A 292 28.61 13.32 7.41
CA LEU A 292 28.07 14.07 6.28
C LEU A 292 28.58 15.50 6.31
N SER A 293 28.73 16.10 5.14
CA SER A 293 29.05 17.52 4.99
C SER A 293 28.01 18.18 4.10
N ALA A 294 27.65 19.41 4.46
CA ALA A 294 26.81 20.26 3.64
C ALA A 294 27.65 21.34 2.94
N HIS A 295 27.21 21.73 1.75
CA HIS A 295 27.79 22.83 0.99
C HIS A 295 26.71 23.84 0.63
N ALA A 296 27.09 25.11 0.49
CA ALA A 296 26.14 26.13 0.05
C ALA A 296 25.69 25.85 -1.39
N ALA A 297 24.37 25.89 -1.60
CA ALA A 297 23.70 25.86 -2.89
C ALA A 297 22.95 27.19 -3.09
N ASP A 298 22.23 27.33 -4.20
CA ASP A 298 21.55 28.57 -4.58
C ASP A 298 20.62 29.14 -3.51
N GLY A 299 20.54 30.47 -3.46
CA GLY A 299 19.63 31.20 -2.57
C GLY A 299 19.97 31.01 -1.08
N THR A 300 19.10 30.30 -0.36
CA THR A 300 19.21 29.99 1.09
C THR A 300 19.43 28.49 1.35
N ARG A 301 19.74 27.70 0.31
CA ARG A 301 19.80 26.24 0.39
C ARG A 301 21.20 25.71 0.68
N LEU A 302 21.25 24.63 1.45
CA LEU A 302 22.41 23.77 1.65
C LEU A 302 22.15 22.45 0.92
N SER A 303 23.16 21.94 0.22
CA SER A 303 23.18 20.59 -0.33
C SER A 303 23.97 19.68 0.60
N ILE A 304 23.40 18.55 0.98
CA ILE A 304 23.97 17.52 1.85
C ILE A 304 24.14 16.27 0.98
N ALA A 305 25.40 15.91 0.73
CA ALA A 305 25.73 14.73 -0.05
C ALA A 305 25.56 13.46 0.79
N LEU A 306 24.74 12.52 0.31
CA LEU A 306 24.66 11.16 0.85
C LEU A 306 25.39 10.22 -0.11
N PRO A 307 26.69 9.95 0.11
CA PRO A 307 27.46 9.08 -0.77
C PRO A 307 26.98 7.63 -0.65
N ILE A 308 26.64 7.00 -1.77
CA ILE A 308 26.03 5.68 -1.81
C ILE A 308 26.75 4.74 -2.78
N ALA A 309 26.62 3.44 -2.52
CA ALA A 309 26.93 2.42 -3.49
C ALA A 309 25.76 1.44 -3.58
N ALA A 310 25.23 1.28 -4.79
CA ALA A 310 24.15 0.34 -5.09
C ALA A 310 24.71 -0.93 -5.77
N ARG A 311 24.03 -2.05 -5.56
CA ARG A 311 24.24 -3.31 -6.29
C ARG A 311 22.88 -3.96 -6.59
N GLY A 312 22.85 -4.87 -7.57
CA GLY A 312 21.62 -5.51 -8.01
C GLY A 312 20.80 -4.58 -8.92
N LYS A 313 19.48 -4.72 -8.89
CA LYS A 313 18.52 -3.96 -9.71
C LYS A 313 18.10 -2.65 -9.07
N ALA A 314 19.09 -1.81 -8.81
CA ALA A 314 18.90 -0.56 -8.10
C ALA A 314 17.92 0.37 -8.84
N PRO A 315 16.95 1.00 -8.15
CA PRO A 315 16.00 1.92 -8.78
C PRO A 315 16.72 3.19 -9.27
N SER A 316 16.07 3.90 -10.20
CA SER A 316 16.59 5.15 -10.76
C SER A 316 16.61 6.31 -9.76
N HIS A 317 15.77 6.24 -8.73
CA HIS A 317 15.65 7.23 -7.67
C HIS A 317 15.19 6.54 -6.38
N TYR A 318 15.28 7.27 -5.26
CA TYR A 318 15.03 6.77 -3.92
C TYR A 318 14.20 7.76 -3.13
N ARG A 319 13.40 7.26 -2.18
CA ARG A 319 12.81 8.11 -1.16
C ARG A 319 13.80 8.28 -0.02
N VAL A 320 14.09 9.53 0.34
CA VAL A 320 15.02 9.86 1.42
C VAL A 320 14.32 10.67 2.49
N PHE A 321 14.67 10.41 3.74
CA PHE A 321 14.21 11.19 4.90
C PHE A 321 15.28 11.19 5.99
N GLY A 322 15.42 12.32 6.68
CA GLY A 322 16.22 12.42 7.90
C GLY A 322 15.85 13.66 8.72
N GLN A 323 16.21 13.66 10.00
CA GLN A 323 15.95 14.75 10.94
C GLN A 323 17.23 15.52 11.25
N VAL A 324 17.21 16.82 11.06
CA VAL A 324 18.35 17.68 11.40
C VAL A 324 18.21 18.15 12.85
N TRP A 325 19.28 17.98 13.61
CA TRP A 325 19.41 18.42 15.00
C TRP A 325 20.68 19.24 15.17
N GLY A 326 20.66 20.20 16.08
CA GLY A 326 21.84 20.94 16.53
C GLY A 326 21.80 21.17 18.04
N THR A 327 22.55 22.15 18.54
CA THR A 327 22.52 22.56 19.95
C THR A 327 22.09 24.00 20.14
N ASP A 328 21.42 24.32 21.23
CA ASP A 328 21.20 25.70 21.64
C ASP A 328 22.50 26.36 22.17
N ALA A 329 22.40 27.61 22.64
CA ALA A 329 23.55 28.33 23.21
C ALA A 329 24.09 27.72 24.52
N LYS A 330 23.32 26.85 25.19
CA LYS A 330 23.70 26.14 26.42
C LYS A 330 24.26 24.74 26.13
N GLY A 331 24.30 24.31 24.86
CA GLY A 331 24.73 22.98 24.46
C GLY A 331 23.63 21.93 24.49
N THR A 332 22.37 22.30 24.76
CA THR A 332 21.23 21.38 24.77
C THR A 332 20.84 21.02 23.34
N GLN A 333 20.55 19.74 23.08
CA GLN A 333 20.09 19.30 21.76
C GLN A 333 18.73 19.94 21.41
N VAL A 334 18.64 20.51 20.22
CA VAL A 334 17.41 21.12 19.69
C VAL A 334 17.10 20.59 18.29
N PRO A 335 15.83 20.22 18.02
CA PRO A 335 15.43 19.80 16.68
C PRO A 335 15.33 21.00 15.74
N VAL A 336 15.74 20.82 14.49
CA VAL A 336 15.74 21.89 13.48
C VAL A 336 14.58 21.71 12.50
N ALA A 337 14.60 20.62 11.75
CA ALA A 337 13.62 20.27 10.72
C ALA A 337 13.81 18.81 10.30
N TRP A 338 12.80 18.21 9.69
CA TRP A 338 12.99 17.01 8.89
C TRP A 338 13.24 17.44 7.44
N ILE A 339 14.00 16.65 6.70
CA ILE A 339 14.34 16.89 5.29
C ILE A 339 14.20 15.59 4.51
N GLY A 340 13.80 15.67 3.24
CA GLY A 340 13.56 14.49 2.42
C GLY A 340 13.12 14.79 0.99
N GLY A 341 12.62 13.75 0.32
CA GLY A 341 12.08 13.83 -1.04
C GLY A 341 12.40 12.59 -1.87
N MET A 342 12.02 12.63 -3.14
CA MET A 342 12.47 11.66 -4.15
C MET A 342 13.77 12.15 -4.77
N LEU A 343 14.86 11.40 -4.60
CA LEU A 343 16.20 11.80 -5.01
C LEU A 343 16.78 10.82 -6.03
N THR A 344 17.25 11.36 -7.15
CA THR A 344 18.02 10.64 -8.16
C THR A 344 19.50 10.71 -7.80
N PRO A 345 20.26 9.58 -7.84
CA PRO A 345 21.70 9.61 -7.64
C PRO A 345 22.42 10.50 -8.67
N GLN A 346 23.34 11.33 -8.19
CA GLN A 346 24.21 12.18 -9.00
C GLN A 346 25.66 11.89 -8.60
N GLN A 347 26.47 11.42 -9.55
CA GLN A 347 27.89 11.11 -9.31
C GLN A 347 28.15 10.18 -8.11
N GLY A 348 27.23 9.25 -7.81
CA GLY A 348 27.33 8.33 -6.68
C GLY A 348 26.80 8.88 -5.35
N GLU A 349 26.12 10.02 -5.36
CA GLU A 349 25.56 10.64 -4.16
C GLU A 349 24.06 10.95 -4.33
N LEU A 350 23.29 10.92 -3.23
CA LEU A 350 21.93 11.47 -3.21
C LEU A 350 21.98 12.91 -2.65
N PRO A 351 21.62 13.94 -3.43
CA PRO A 351 21.72 15.33 -3.00
C PRO A 351 20.48 15.73 -2.18
N LEU A 352 20.60 15.64 -0.85
CA LEU A 352 19.56 16.08 0.06
C LEU A 352 19.68 17.59 0.31
N SER A 353 18.57 18.31 0.47
CA SER A 353 18.61 19.77 0.53
C SER A 353 17.91 20.33 1.77
N LEU A 354 18.48 21.35 2.38
CA LEU A 354 17.98 22.03 3.58
C LEU A 354 17.98 23.55 3.38
N ASP A 355 16.90 24.24 3.75
CA ASP A 355 16.90 25.71 3.82
C ASP A 355 17.51 26.20 5.14
N GLU A 356 18.51 27.08 5.09
CA GLU A 356 19.21 27.63 6.25
C GLU A 356 18.27 28.35 7.24
N ARG A 357 17.12 28.85 6.77
CA ARG A 357 16.13 29.51 7.63
C ARG A 357 15.58 28.56 8.70
N TRP A 358 15.55 27.25 8.45
CA TRP A 358 15.18 26.26 9.47
C TRP A 358 16.15 26.27 10.66
N ILE A 359 17.46 26.28 10.37
CA ILE A 359 18.52 26.32 11.40
C ILE A 359 18.44 27.63 12.18
N ALA A 360 18.33 28.75 11.45
CA ALA A 360 18.26 30.07 12.06
C ALA A 360 16.99 30.25 12.92
N ARG A 361 15.84 29.72 12.49
CA ARG A 361 14.58 29.75 13.26
C ARG A 361 14.68 28.93 14.55
N ALA A 362 15.33 27.77 14.49
CA ALA A 362 15.53 26.91 15.66
C ALA A 362 16.55 27.49 16.66
N GLY A 363 17.32 28.50 16.28
CA GLY A 363 18.43 29.03 17.09
C GLY A 363 19.56 28.01 17.29
N ALA A 364 19.63 27.00 16.40
CA ALA A 364 20.54 25.87 16.52
C ALA A 364 21.97 26.24 16.10
N ARG A 365 22.95 25.63 16.77
CA ARG A 365 24.38 25.79 16.58
C ARG A 365 25.04 24.41 16.45
N ALA A 366 26.28 24.41 15.97
CA ALA A 366 27.08 23.20 15.95
C ALA A 366 27.34 22.68 17.38
N PRO A 367 27.49 21.36 17.58
CA PRO A 367 27.52 20.31 16.56
C PRO A 367 26.14 19.96 15.99
N PHE A 368 26.07 19.69 14.69
CA PHE A 368 24.85 19.21 14.03
C PHE A 368 24.90 17.70 13.78
N THR A 369 23.72 17.08 13.75
CA THR A 369 23.56 15.66 13.40
C THR A 369 22.36 15.45 12.49
N LEU A 370 22.46 14.50 11.57
CA LEU A 370 21.32 13.93 10.85
C LEU A 370 20.88 12.65 11.56
N ARG A 371 19.64 12.57 12.00
CA ARG A 371 19.09 11.44 12.77
C ARG A 371 17.97 10.72 12.03
N GLY A 372 17.82 9.43 12.31
CA GLY A 372 16.77 8.60 11.70
C GLY A 372 16.79 8.64 10.18
N LEU A 373 17.99 8.65 9.58
CA LEU A 373 18.15 8.60 8.13
C LEU A 373 17.56 7.30 7.62
N ARG A 374 16.68 7.39 6.62
CA ARG A 374 16.18 6.26 5.85
C ARG A 374 16.29 6.57 4.37
N ILE A 375 16.85 5.62 3.62
CA ILE A 375 16.84 5.61 2.16
C ILE A 375 16.06 4.37 1.76
N GLU A 376 14.95 4.59 1.06
CA GLU A 376 13.97 3.57 0.75
C GLU A 376 13.82 3.47 -0.78
N ASP A 377 13.42 2.30 -1.27
CA ASP A 377 12.99 2.18 -2.65
C ASP A 377 11.71 3.02 -2.89
N PRO A 378 11.52 3.58 -4.11
CA PRO A 378 10.44 4.53 -4.37
C PRO A 378 9.06 3.86 -4.50
N ASP A 379 9.04 2.57 -4.82
CA ASP A 379 7.82 1.87 -5.22
C ASP A 379 7.14 1.16 -4.05
N HIS A 380 7.92 0.60 -3.10
CA HIS A 380 7.42 -0.22 -1.99
C HIS A 380 7.83 0.32 -0.62
N TYR A 381 8.69 1.35 -0.59
CA TYR A 381 9.16 2.02 0.62
C TYR A 381 9.83 1.08 1.62
N ILE A 382 10.55 0.08 1.12
CA ILE A 382 11.40 -0.82 1.88
C ILE A 382 12.71 -0.07 2.20
N PRO A 383 13.09 0.07 3.47
CA PRO A 383 14.37 0.65 3.85
C PRO A 383 15.55 -0.16 3.28
N LEU A 384 16.36 0.49 2.45
CA LEU A 384 17.60 -0.06 1.91
C LEU A 384 18.81 0.37 2.76
N VAL A 385 18.74 1.56 3.36
CA VAL A 385 19.72 2.09 4.32
C VAL A 385 18.97 2.71 5.49
N GLN A 386 19.45 2.46 6.71
CA GLN A 386 19.01 3.13 7.93
C GLN A 386 20.23 3.56 8.75
N ALA A 387 20.20 4.78 9.31
CA ALA A 387 21.21 5.23 10.26
C ALA A 387 20.57 6.08 11.36
N ASP A 388 20.82 5.71 12.63
CA ASP A 388 20.20 6.37 13.77
C ASP A 388 20.71 7.80 13.97
N THR A 389 22.02 8.01 13.82
CA THR A 389 22.66 9.32 13.97
C THR A 389 23.95 9.39 13.16
N LEU A 390 24.09 10.43 12.35
CA LEU A 390 25.28 10.77 11.58
C LEU A 390 25.73 12.20 11.94
N PRO A 391 27.01 12.43 12.27
CA PRO A 391 27.56 13.78 12.34
C PRO A 391 27.32 14.54 11.03
N LEU A 392 26.89 15.79 11.15
CA LEU A 392 26.62 16.67 10.01
C LEU A 392 27.43 17.96 10.17
N GLN A 393 28.35 18.21 9.24
CA GLN A 393 29.10 19.46 9.20
C GLN A 393 28.37 20.45 8.30
N LEU A 394 28.08 21.65 8.81
CA LEU A 394 27.41 22.71 8.08
C LEU A 394 28.36 23.91 7.92
N PRO A 395 28.31 24.64 6.78
CA PRO A 395 29.01 25.91 6.65
C PRO A 395 28.35 26.97 7.54
N ALA A 396 29.02 28.11 7.72
CA ALA A 396 28.43 29.26 8.40
C ALA A 396 27.16 29.73 7.68
N LEU A 397 26.08 30.00 8.43
CA LEU A 397 24.81 30.45 7.86
C LEU A 397 24.96 31.82 7.19
N ARG A 398 24.30 32.00 6.04
CA ARG A 398 24.32 33.28 5.32
C ARG A 398 23.49 34.32 6.07
N ARG A 399 23.97 35.56 6.11
CA ARG A 399 23.26 36.70 6.75
C ARG A 399 21.85 36.90 6.20
N ALA A 400 21.67 36.68 4.89
CA ALA A 400 20.37 36.80 4.24
C ALA A 400 19.36 35.75 4.72
N SER A 401 19.81 34.55 5.06
CA SER A 401 18.97 33.48 5.63
C SER A 401 18.56 33.82 7.06
N ILE A 402 19.50 34.34 7.87
CA ILE A 402 19.23 34.78 9.25
C ILE A 402 18.21 35.93 9.25
N ALA A 403 18.38 36.93 8.39
CA ALA A 403 17.47 38.07 8.31
C ALA A 403 16.03 37.66 7.93
N ARG A 404 15.87 36.56 7.19
CA ARG A 404 14.56 36.04 6.75
C ARG A 404 13.96 34.97 7.68
N SER A 405 14.65 34.54 8.73
CA SER A 405 14.18 33.43 9.57
C SER A 405 12.97 33.80 10.44
N ALA A 406 12.76 35.10 10.69
CA ALA A 406 11.62 35.60 11.46
C ALA A 406 10.29 35.61 10.68
N ALA A 407 10.32 35.46 9.35
CA ALA A 407 9.12 35.38 8.53
C ALA A 407 8.30 34.11 8.85
N ALA A 408 7.09 33.97 8.30
CA ALA A 408 6.36 32.70 8.37
C ALA A 408 7.06 31.60 7.55
N ILE A 409 6.82 30.33 7.87
CA ILE A 409 7.27 29.21 7.03
C ILE A 409 6.53 29.30 5.70
N ASP A 410 7.28 29.42 4.60
CA ASP A 410 6.73 29.53 3.24
C ASP A 410 6.91 28.25 2.42
N GLU A 411 6.34 28.23 1.22
CA GLU A 411 6.43 27.09 0.29
C GLU A 411 7.88 26.72 -0.03
N SER A 412 8.76 27.71 -0.22
CA SER A 412 10.16 27.44 -0.58
C SER A 412 10.95 26.77 0.55
N MET A 413 10.58 27.04 1.81
CA MET A 413 11.13 26.33 2.97
C MET A 413 10.65 24.88 3.02
N ARG A 414 9.40 24.61 2.62
CA ARG A 414 8.78 23.27 2.72
C ARG A 414 9.03 22.36 1.53
N MET A 415 9.06 22.90 0.32
CA MET A 415 9.07 22.14 -0.93
C MET A 415 10.29 22.43 -1.82
N GLY A 416 11.10 23.43 -1.45
CA GLY A 416 12.18 23.93 -2.30
C GLY A 416 11.72 25.02 -3.27
N PRO A 417 12.66 25.59 -4.04
CA PRO A 417 12.31 26.59 -5.04
C PRO A 417 11.41 25.96 -6.12
N ARG A 418 10.27 26.60 -6.38
CA ARG A 418 9.39 26.23 -7.49
C ARG A 418 10.15 26.43 -8.82
N PRO A 419 10.11 25.47 -9.76
CA PRO A 419 10.76 25.59 -11.05
C PRO A 419 10.27 26.82 -11.81
N THR A 420 11.16 27.53 -12.51
CA THR A 420 10.81 28.74 -13.27
C THR A 420 9.78 28.47 -14.36
N THR A 421 9.80 27.28 -14.95
CA THR A 421 8.79 26.82 -15.93
C THR A 421 7.38 26.71 -15.35
N LEU A 422 7.26 26.49 -14.03
CA LEU A 422 5.96 26.44 -13.32
C LEU A 422 5.63 27.76 -12.63
N ALA A 423 6.63 28.52 -12.20
CA ALA A 423 6.46 29.84 -11.58
C ALA A 423 6.03 30.91 -12.60
N SER A 424 6.51 30.81 -13.84
CA SER A 424 6.11 31.66 -14.96
C SER A 424 4.86 31.09 -15.62
N ALA A 425 3.73 31.10 -14.92
CA ALA A 425 2.41 30.89 -15.54
C ALA A 425 1.96 32.10 -16.39
N ASP A 426 2.85 33.08 -16.61
CA ASP A 426 2.69 34.15 -17.59
C ASP A 426 3.08 33.64 -18.99
N ALA A 427 2.18 33.89 -19.94
CA ALA A 427 2.01 33.21 -21.22
C ALA A 427 3.13 33.35 -22.28
N THR A 428 4.40 33.47 -21.91
CA THR A 428 5.47 33.84 -22.86
C THR A 428 6.64 32.86 -22.99
N VAL A 429 6.68 31.72 -22.27
CA VAL A 429 7.86 30.81 -22.35
C VAL A 429 7.57 29.32 -22.65
N GLN A 430 6.32 28.85 -22.74
CA GLN A 430 6.04 27.53 -23.36
C GLN A 430 4.70 27.48 -24.12
N PRO A 431 4.65 27.02 -25.38
CA PRO A 431 3.40 26.86 -26.14
C PRO A 431 2.54 25.63 -25.73
N GLN A 432 2.91 24.83 -24.73
CA GLN A 432 2.35 23.48 -24.55
C GLN A 432 1.37 23.30 -23.38
N ALA A 433 1.44 24.13 -22.34
CA ALA A 433 0.55 24.05 -21.18
C ALA A 433 -0.26 25.34 -21.03
N ALA A 434 -1.56 25.30 -21.30
CA ALA A 434 -2.43 26.48 -21.25
C ALA A 434 -3.74 26.20 -20.50
N GLY A 435 -4.17 27.15 -19.66
CA GLY A 435 -5.44 27.07 -18.94
C GLY A 435 -5.44 26.15 -17.74
N SER A 436 -6.64 25.92 -17.20
CA SER A 436 -6.87 25.06 -16.03
C SER A 436 -7.82 23.91 -16.36
N GLN A 437 -7.68 22.77 -15.69
CA GLN A 437 -8.52 21.59 -15.95
C GLN A 437 -8.83 20.80 -14.67
N LEU A 438 -10.01 20.18 -14.61
CA LEU A 438 -10.31 19.11 -13.66
C LEU A 438 -9.87 17.76 -14.24
N VAL A 439 -8.94 17.07 -13.59
CA VAL A 439 -8.48 15.75 -14.02
C VAL A 439 -9.21 14.66 -13.25
N LEU A 440 -9.93 13.80 -13.97
CA LEU A 440 -10.67 12.67 -13.41
C LEU A 440 -9.75 11.44 -13.42
N VAL A 441 -9.41 10.93 -12.23
CA VAL A 441 -8.36 9.91 -12.04
C VAL A 441 -8.99 8.59 -11.61
N HIS A 442 -8.71 7.52 -12.35
CA HIS A 442 -9.17 6.16 -12.03
C HIS A 442 -8.36 5.52 -10.88
N GLY A 443 -8.81 4.34 -10.45
CA GLY A 443 -8.11 3.53 -9.45
C GLY A 443 -7.42 2.30 -10.03
N TYR A 444 -6.83 1.50 -9.15
CA TYR A 444 -6.16 0.25 -9.48
C TYR A 444 -6.97 -0.63 -10.44
N CYS A 445 -6.31 -1.08 -11.53
CA CYS A 445 -6.87 -2.03 -12.50
C CYS A 445 -8.23 -1.64 -13.10
N SER A 446 -8.58 -0.35 -13.10
CA SER A 446 -9.86 0.13 -13.61
C SER A 446 -9.81 0.43 -15.12
N ASN A 447 -10.98 0.38 -15.77
CA ASN A 447 -11.18 0.85 -17.16
C ASN A 447 -11.66 2.32 -17.22
N GLY A 448 -11.71 3.00 -16.08
CA GLY A 448 -12.33 4.32 -15.92
C GLY A 448 -13.65 4.25 -15.16
N VAL A 449 -13.84 5.15 -14.21
CA VAL A 449 -15.03 5.16 -13.32
C VAL A 449 -15.87 6.43 -13.43
N TRP A 450 -15.35 7.43 -14.15
CA TRP A 450 -15.93 8.76 -14.16
C TRP A 450 -16.70 9.00 -15.46
N PRO A 451 -18.01 9.29 -15.40
CA PRO A 451 -18.76 9.75 -16.56
C PRO A 451 -18.37 11.20 -16.87
N GLN A 452 -17.32 11.40 -17.68
CA GLN A 452 -16.74 12.75 -17.95
C GLN A 452 -17.79 13.79 -18.37
N ALA A 453 -18.83 13.40 -19.10
CA ALA A 453 -19.91 14.29 -19.54
C ALA A 453 -20.72 14.93 -18.40
N GLN A 454 -20.61 14.41 -17.16
CA GLN A 454 -21.25 15.00 -15.97
C GLN A 454 -20.39 16.08 -15.31
N PHE A 455 -19.17 16.31 -15.81
CA PHE A 455 -18.25 17.31 -15.29
C PHE A 455 -18.06 18.44 -16.31
N THR A 456 -17.93 19.66 -15.82
CA THR A 456 -17.57 20.82 -16.64
C THR A 456 -16.06 21.03 -16.56
N ASN A 457 -15.42 21.34 -17.70
CA ASN A 457 -13.98 21.57 -17.79
C ASN A 457 -13.17 20.42 -17.16
N ALA A 458 -13.40 19.20 -17.68
CA ALA A 458 -12.78 18.00 -17.15
C ALA A 458 -12.18 17.12 -18.24
N SER A 459 -11.12 16.40 -17.88
CA SER A 459 -10.46 15.40 -18.72
C SER A 459 -10.17 14.14 -17.92
N SER A 460 -10.49 12.98 -18.50
CA SER A 460 -10.24 11.69 -17.86
C SER A 460 -8.82 11.21 -18.13
N PHE A 461 -8.04 11.05 -17.08
CA PHE A 461 -6.80 10.28 -17.15
C PHE A 461 -7.17 8.79 -17.10
N ILE A 462 -6.72 8.00 -18.07
CA ILE A 462 -6.98 6.56 -18.16
C ILE A 462 -5.68 5.82 -18.46
N ASP A 463 -5.25 4.99 -17.52
CA ASP A 463 -4.15 4.03 -17.61
C ASP A 463 -4.73 2.63 -17.36
N ALA A 464 -5.51 2.18 -18.34
CA ALA A 464 -6.40 1.05 -18.19
C ALA A 464 -5.64 -0.25 -17.89
N LYS A 465 -6.19 -1.02 -16.95
CA LYS A 465 -5.73 -2.37 -16.59
C LYS A 465 -4.24 -2.46 -16.23
N GLN A 466 -3.67 -1.41 -15.64
CA GLN A 466 -2.30 -1.43 -15.15
C GLN A 466 -2.24 -1.63 -13.64
N ASN A 467 -1.14 -2.24 -13.19
CA ASN A 467 -0.72 -2.28 -11.80
C ASN A 467 0.54 -1.42 -11.64
N ARG A 468 0.41 -0.31 -10.92
CA ARG A 468 1.49 0.67 -10.69
C ARG A 468 1.66 0.93 -9.21
N SER A 469 2.88 1.20 -8.78
CA SER A 469 3.11 1.88 -7.49
C SER A 469 2.48 3.29 -7.52
N ASN A 470 2.33 3.90 -6.35
CA ASN A 470 1.87 5.28 -6.23
C ASN A 470 2.80 6.25 -6.96
N ASP A 471 4.11 6.00 -6.92
CA ASP A 471 5.11 6.81 -7.65
C ASP A 471 4.93 6.69 -9.17
N GLN A 472 4.95 5.48 -9.70
CA GLN A 472 4.77 5.24 -11.14
C GLN A 472 3.43 5.80 -11.65
N PHE A 473 2.35 5.67 -10.87
CA PHE A 473 1.05 6.24 -11.21
C PHE A 473 1.11 7.78 -11.18
N ALA A 474 1.67 8.38 -10.13
CA ALA A 474 1.84 9.83 -10.02
C ALA A 474 2.61 10.41 -11.21
N GLN A 475 3.68 9.76 -11.66
CA GLN A 475 4.46 10.21 -12.81
C GLN A 475 3.65 10.15 -14.12
N ARG A 476 2.83 9.10 -14.32
CA ARG A 476 1.93 9.00 -15.49
C ARG A 476 0.81 10.05 -15.46
N LEU A 477 0.23 10.28 -14.28
CA LEU A 477 -0.77 11.32 -14.07
C LEU A 477 -0.19 12.70 -14.40
N ALA A 478 1.02 12.98 -13.91
CA ALA A 478 1.70 14.24 -14.19
C ALA A 478 2.02 14.41 -15.67
N GLN A 479 2.48 13.35 -16.35
CA GLN A 479 2.73 13.34 -17.79
C GLN A 479 1.44 13.65 -18.58
N PHE A 480 0.30 13.07 -18.20
CA PHE A 480 -0.97 13.39 -18.84
C PHE A 480 -1.40 14.84 -18.58
N ALA A 481 -1.27 15.28 -17.33
CA ALA A 481 -1.73 16.59 -16.90
C ALA A 481 -0.78 17.75 -17.28
N SER A 482 0.40 17.46 -17.84
CA SER A 482 1.37 18.47 -18.30
C SER A 482 0.86 19.36 -19.43
N GLN A 483 -0.33 19.06 -19.98
CA GLN A 483 -1.03 19.86 -20.99
C GLN A 483 -1.67 21.13 -20.40
N TRP A 484 -1.77 21.24 -19.07
CA TRP A 484 -2.40 22.37 -18.39
C TRP A 484 -1.43 23.01 -17.40
N SER A 485 -1.41 24.34 -17.35
CA SER A 485 -0.55 25.07 -16.42
C SER A 485 -1.04 24.95 -14.98
N ALA A 486 -2.32 24.68 -14.77
CA ALA A 486 -2.92 24.33 -13.49
C ALA A 486 -3.94 23.20 -13.62
N PHE A 487 -4.03 22.28 -12.65
CA PHE A 487 -5.12 21.30 -12.64
C PHE A 487 -5.50 20.85 -11.23
N ALA A 488 -6.79 20.54 -11.03
CA ALA A 488 -7.29 19.89 -9.82
C ALA A 488 -7.61 18.42 -10.11
N THR A 489 -7.81 17.59 -9.09
CA THR A 489 -8.12 16.17 -9.28
C THR A 489 -9.42 15.74 -8.58
N VAL A 490 -10.18 14.87 -9.25
CA VAL A 490 -11.19 14.00 -8.62
C VAL A 490 -10.77 12.56 -8.87
N ALA A 491 -10.46 11.85 -7.79
CA ALA A 491 -9.78 10.56 -7.87
C ALA A 491 -10.54 9.46 -7.14
N HIS A 492 -10.52 8.25 -7.71
CA HIS A 492 -11.15 7.07 -7.11
C HIS A 492 -10.09 6.05 -6.66
N SER A 493 -10.29 5.43 -5.50
CA SER A 493 -9.44 4.34 -5.01
C SER A 493 -7.95 4.77 -5.05
N GLN A 494 -7.04 3.97 -5.63
CA GLN A 494 -5.61 4.29 -5.74
C GLN A 494 -5.30 5.66 -6.36
N GLY A 495 -6.15 6.18 -7.25
CA GLY A 495 -5.91 7.46 -7.91
C GLY A 495 -5.76 8.61 -6.91
N GLY A 496 -6.43 8.55 -5.74
CA GLY A 496 -6.27 9.55 -4.69
C GLY A 496 -4.89 9.50 -4.03
N MET A 497 -4.33 8.31 -3.85
CA MET A 497 -2.96 8.14 -3.36
C MET A 497 -1.95 8.64 -4.39
N ALA A 498 -2.17 8.36 -5.68
CA ALA A 498 -1.31 8.85 -6.76
C ALA A 498 -1.33 10.38 -6.88
N ALA A 499 -2.50 11.03 -6.77
CA ALA A 499 -2.61 12.50 -6.78
C ALA A 499 -1.91 13.14 -5.58
N LEU A 500 -2.09 12.59 -4.38
CA LEU A 500 -1.40 13.06 -3.18
C LEU A 500 0.12 12.81 -3.26
N HIS A 501 0.55 11.68 -3.83
CA HIS A 501 1.95 11.38 -4.07
C HIS A 501 2.56 12.39 -5.05
N LEU A 502 1.89 12.66 -6.17
CA LEU A 502 2.28 13.69 -7.15
C LEU A 502 2.46 15.05 -6.47
N TYR A 503 1.43 15.53 -5.76
CA TYR A 503 1.49 16.80 -5.04
C TYR A 503 2.63 16.83 -4.01
N THR A 504 2.94 15.71 -3.36
CA THR A 504 3.95 15.69 -2.31
C THR A 504 5.37 15.72 -2.87
N TYR A 505 5.67 14.91 -3.90
CA TYR A 505 7.05 14.66 -4.30
C TYR A 505 7.50 15.34 -5.58
N TYR A 506 6.59 15.78 -6.45
CA TYR A 506 6.96 16.34 -7.75
C TYR A 506 6.28 17.67 -7.99
N TRP A 507 7.01 18.60 -8.59
CA TRP A 507 6.44 19.84 -9.06
C TRP A 507 5.57 19.59 -10.30
N SER A 508 4.33 20.09 -10.30
CA SER A 508 3.40 19.95 -11.41
C SER A 508 2.36 21.08 -11.44
N GLY A 509 1.49 21.09 -12.46
CA GLY A 509 0.33 22.00 -12.51
C GLY A 509 -0.62 21.87 -11.30
N LEU A 510 -0.55 20.77 -10.53
CA LEU A 510 -1.32 20.62 -9.29
C LEU A 510 -0.91 21.65 -8.23
N ASP A 511 0.33 22.14 -8.28
CA ASP A 511 0.87 23.17 -7.38
C ASP A 511 0.43 24.60 -7.75
N ASN A 512 -0.08 24.77 -8.97
CA ASN A 512 -0.65 26.01 -9.47
C ASN A 512 -2.17 26.08 -9.27
N ALA A 513 -2.80 24.97 -8.87
CA ALA A 513 -4.24 24.93 -8.64
C ALA A 513 -4.63 25.77 -7.42
N THR A 514 -5.71 26.54 -7.58
CA THR A 514 -6.28 27.41 -6.54
C THR A 514 -7.72 27.00 -6.24
N GLY A 515 -8.22 27.39 -5.06
CA GLY A 515 -9.56 27.03 -4.57
C GLY A 515 -9.55 26.07 -3.39
N GLU A 516 -10.73 25.82 -2.81
CA GLU A 516 -10.86 25.04 -1.58
C GLU A 516 -10.64 23.53 -1.75
N ARG A 517 -10.86 22.99 -2.97
CA ARG A 517 -10.80 21.55 -3.27
C ARG A 517 -9.85 21.26 -4.43
N VAL A 518 -8.54 21.26 -4.14
CA VAL A 518 -7.49 20.96 -5.13
C VAL A 518 -7.40 19.45 -5.43
N MET A 519 -7.50 18.62 -4.39
CA MET A 519 -7.56 17.17 -4.52
C MET A 519 -8.81 16.65 -3.84
N GLN A 520 -9.72 16.04 -4.61
CA GLN A 520 -10.89 15.33 -4.11
C GLN A 520 -10.71 13.83 -4.36
N SER A 521 -10.98 13.01 -3.35
CA SER A 521 -10.92 11.56 -3.48
C SER A 521 -12.18 10.86 -2.98
N VAL A 522 -12.47 9.69 -3.55
CA VAL A 522 -13.63 8.86 -3.21
C VAL A 522 -13.18 7.42 -3.06
N GLY A 523 -13.43 6.83 -1.89
CA GLY A 523 -13.12 5.43 -1.62
C GLY A 523 -11.62 5.10 -1.65
N THR A 524 -10.74 6.09 -1.49
CA THR A 524 -9.29 5.90 -1.51
C THR A 524 -8.80 5.22 -0.21
N PRO A 525 -8.11 4.07 -0.29
CA PRO A 525 -7.62 3.36 0.88
C PRO A 525 -6.32 3.97 1.40
N TYR A 526 -6.34 5.21 1.90
CA TYR A 526 -5.12 5.89 2.40
C TYR A 526 -4.40 5.11 3.50
N GLN A 527 -5.13 4.32 4.29
CA GLN A 527 -4.56 3.45 5.32
C GLN A 527 -4.36 1.99 4.85
N GLY A 528 -4.61 1.68 3.59
CA GLY A 528 -4.56 0.33 3.03
C GLY A 528 -5.86 -0.46 3.20
N THR A 529 -5.87 -1.67 2.64
CA THR A 529 -7.02 -2.60 2.65
C THR A 529 -6.56 -4.05 2.62
N ASN A 530 -7.24 -4.92 3.38
CA ASN A 530 -7.01 -6.37 3.35
C ASN A 530 -7.43 -7.01 2.01
N LEU A 531 -8.27 -6.34 1.23
CA LEU A 531 -8.74 -6.85 -0.07
C LEU A 531 -7.57 -7.10 -1.02
N SER A 532 -6.51 -6.29 -0.93
CA SER A 532 -5.30 -6.43 -1.74
C SER A 532 -4.65 -7.81 -1.54
N GLY A 533 -4.52 -8.27 -0.30
CA GLY A 533 -3.98 -9.59 0.04
C GLY A 533 -4.88 -10.74 -0.39
N ILE A 534 -6.19 -10.63 -0.13
CA ILE A 534 -7.17 -11.65 -0.51
C ILE A 534 -7.22 -11.81 -2.04
N LEU A 535 -7.33 -10.71 -2.79
CA LEU A 535 -7.33 -10.76 -4.25
C LEU A 535 -5.98 -11.20 -4.83
N ALA A 536 -4.86 -10.89 -4.18
CA ALA A 536 -3.56 -11.43 -4.57
C ALA A 536 -3.51 -12.96 -4.43
N ALA A 537 -3.97 -13.48 -3.29
CA ALA A 537 -4.01 -14.92 -3.04
C ALA A 537 -4.92 -15.64 -4.06
N VAL A 538 -6.11 -15.10 -4.32
CA VAL A 538 -7.04 -15.63 -5.34
C VAL A 538 -6.46 -15.48 -6.75
N GLY A 539 -5.91 -14.31 -7.07
CA GLY A 539 -5.31 -13.98 -8.36
C GLY A 539 -4.11 -14.85 -8.70
N SER A 540 -3.33 -15.32 -7.71
CA SER A 540 -2.21 -16.22 -7.93
C SER A 540 -2.58 -17.54 -8.63
N TRP A 541 -3.84 -17.97 -8.52
CA TRP A 541 -4.35 -19.19 -9.19
C TRP A 541 -5.21 -18.90 -10.42
N PHE A 542 -5.89 -17.76 -10.46
CA PHE A 542 -6.91 -17.46 -11.47
C PHE A 542 -6.59 -16.27 -12.38
N GLY A 543 -5.49 -15.54 -12.15
CA GLY A 543 -5.14 -14.35 -12.92
C GLY A 543 -6.11 -13.18 -12.73
N VAL A 544 -6.73 -13.05 -11.54
CA VAL A 544 -7.68 -11.97 -11.24
C VAL A 544 -6.96 -10.63 -11.06
N GLY A 545 -7.49 -9.59 -11.69
CA GLY A 545 -6.93 -8.24 -11.64
C GLY A 545 -5.74 -8.04 -12.58
N CYS A 546 -4.94 -7.01 -12.31
CA CYS A 546 -3.85 -6.58 -13.17
C CYS A 546 -2.47 -6.84 -12.54
N GLY A 547 -2.42 -7.70 -11.52
CA GLY A 547 -1.25 -7.98 -10.70
C GLY A 547 -1.56 -7.86 -9.21
N THR A 548 -0.51 -7.68 -8.40
CA THR A 548 -0.64 -7.43 -6.96
C THR A 548 -0.02 -6.09 -6.61
N ASN A 549 -0.75 -5.27 -5.85
CA ASN A 549 -0.32 -3.91 -5.50
C ASN A 549 -0.03 -3.79 -4.00
N THR A 550 1.23 -3.56 -3.67
CA THR A 550 1.70 -3.48 -2.28
C THR A 550 1.34 -2.18 -1.60
N ASP A 551 1.20 -1.09 -2.36
CA ASP A 551 0.84 0.22 -1.84
C ASP A 551 -0.59 0.27 -1.29
N LEU A 552 -1.44 -0.65 -1.73
CA LEU A 552 -2.82 -0.80 -1.24
C LEU A 552 -2.91 -1.69 0.02
N THR A 553 -1.83 -2.34 0.44
CA THR A 553 -1.80 -3.12 1.68
C THR A 553 -1.73 -2.20 2.90
N TYR A 554 -2.10 -2.67 4.10
CA TYR A 554 -1.95 -1.86 5.33
C TYR A 554 -0.49 -1.46 5.57
N ASP A 555 0.44 -2.40 5.41
CA ASP A 555 1.87 -2.15 5.61
C ASP A 555 2.43 -1.16 4.57
N GLY A 556 2.15 -1.37 3.28
CA GLY A 556 2.59 -0.47 2.21
C GLY A 556 2.01 0.93 2.34
N ALA A 557 0.69 1.05 2.58
CA ALA A 557 0.03 2.34 2.74
C ALA A 557 0.54 3.13 3.94
N LYS A 558 0.79 2.48 5.10
CA LYS A 558 1.39 3.14 6.26
C LYS A 558 2.81 3.62 6.00
N ALA A 559 3.63 2.83 5.30
CA ALA A 559 4.97 3.23 4.90
C ALA A 559 4.96 4.44 3.97
N TRP A 560 4.06 4.43 2.99
CA TRP A 560 3.87 5.53 2.07
C TRP A 560 3.47 6.79 2.84
N LEU A 561 2.42 6.70 3.68
CA LEU A 561 1.94 7.80 4.51
C LEU A 561 3.03 8.38 5.42
N ALA A 562 3.93 7.57 5.95
CA ALA A 562 5.06 8.02 6.78
C ALA A 562 6.03 8.97 6.05
N GLY A 563 5.91 9.14 4.73
CA GLY A 563 6.62 10.16 3.95
C GLY A 563 5.73 11.34 3.50
N ILE A 564 4.43 11.34 3.80
CA ILE A 564 3.50 12.40 3.39
C ILE A 564 3.29 13.40 4.55
N PRO A 565 3.69 14.67 4.40
CA PRO A 565 3.61 15.67 5.45
C PRO A 565 2.17 16.17 5.67
N ALA A 566 1.90 16.71 6.86
CA ALA A 566 0.55 17.08 7.30
C ALA A 566 -0.10 18.16 6.40
N ASP A 567 0.70 19.10 5.90
CA ASP A 567 0.24 20.17 5.00
C ASP A 567 -0.20 19.62 3.63
N ALA A 568 0.50 18.62 3.09
CA ALA A 568 0.07 17.92 1.88
C ALA A 568 -1.22 17.13 2.12
N ARG A 569 -1.34 16.42 3.25
CA ARG A 569 -2.56 15.70 3.63
C ARG A 569 -3.76 16.65 3.74
N ALA A 570 -3.55 17.85 4.29
CA ALA A 570 -4.59 18.86 4.46
C ALA A 570 -5.16 19.40 3.13
N LYS A 571 -4.49 19.17 1.99
CA LYS A 571 -5.01 19.52 0.66
C LYS A 571 -6.02 18.51 0.11
N VAL A 572 -6.16 17.34 0.74
CA VAL A 572 -7.05 16.28 0.30
C VAL A 572 -8.41 16.40 0.97
N ASN A 573 -9.44 16.55 0.14
CA ASN A 573 -10.82 16.33 0.52
C ASN A 573 -11.16 14.88 0.17
N TYR A 574 -11.78 14.13 1.07
CA TYR A 574 -12.09 12.73 0.81
C TYR A 574 -13.49 12.36 1.28
N TYR A 575 -14.11 11.42 0.56
CA TYR A 575 -15.30 10.72 1.01
C TYR A 575 -14.95 9.24 1.18
N THR A 576 -15.20 8.72 2.39
CA THR A 576 -15.17 7.29 2.64
C THR A 576 -16.50 6.68 2.22
N THR A 577 -16.45 5.59 1.46
CA THR A 577 -17.64 4.80 1.16
C THR A 577 -17.76 3.72 2.22
N SER A 578 -18.40 4.03 3.35
CA SER A 578 -18.80 3.00 4.31
C SER A 578 -20.16 2.46 3.87
N PHE A 579 -20.18 1.28 3.27
CA PHE A 579 -21.44 0.60 3.00
C PHE A 579 -21.96 0.00 4.31
N ALA A 580 -22.71 0.78 5.09
CA ALA A 580 -23.29 0.35 6.37
C ALA A 580 -24.31 -0.83 6.25
N LYS A 581 -24.51 -1.38 5.04
CA LYS A 581 -25.50 -2.41 4.70
C LYS A 581 -24.98 -3.54 3.82
N THR A 582 -23.67 -3.70 3.58
CA THR A 582 -23.16 -4.79 2.72
C THR A 582 -22.55 -5.95 3.51
N ASN A 583 -22.35 -7.06 2.79
CA ASN A 583 -22.10 -8.40 3.30
C ASN A 583 -20.79 -8.53 4.11
N TRP A 584 -20.67 -9.57 4.95
CA TRP A 584 -19.51 -9.80 5.84
C TRP A 584 -18.15 -9.85 5.11
N TYR A 585 -18.13 -10.29 3.85
CA TYR A 585 -16.95 -10.31 2.99
C TYR A 585 -16.64 -8.95 2.34
N THR A 586 -17.33 -7.88 2.76
CA THR A 586 -17.15 -6.50 2.28
C THR A 586 -16.92 -5.45 3.38
N ASN A 587 -16.80 -5.83 4.66
CA ASN A 587 -16.86 -4.84 5.75
C ASN A 587 -15.51 -4.50 6.41
N ASP A 588 -14.39 -5.05 5.93
CA ASP A 588 -13.06 -4.72 6.46
C ASP A 588 -12.42 -3.48 5.77
N TYR A 589 -13.19 -2.71 5.00
CA TYR A 589 -12.62 -1.86 3.96
C TYR A 589 -12.09 -0.49 4.36
N GLN A 590 -12.61 0.20 5.38
CA GLN A 590 -12.16 1.58 5.67
C GLN A 590 -12.40 1.92 7.15
N ARG A 591 -11.33 1.97 7.96
CA ARG A 591 -11.33 2.75 9.21
C ARG A 591 -10.29 3.84 9.09
N LEU A 592 -10.72 5.07 8.85
CA LEU A 592 -10.02 6.24 9.37
C LEU A 592 -10.73 6.52 10.70
N ASN A 593 -10.10 6.18 11.84
CA ASN A 593 -10.49 6.87 13.07
C ASN A 593 -10.07 8.34 12.86
N GLY A 594 -11.05 9.24 12.97
CA GLY A 594 -10.81 10.68 12.99
C GLY A 594 -9.99 11.11 14.19
#